data_AF-A0A5B7UXW0-F1
#
_entry.id   AF-A0A5B7UXW0-F1
#
_cell.length_a   1.000
_cell.length_b   1.000
_cell.length_c   1.000
_cell.angle_alpha   90.00
_cell.angle_beta   90.00
_cell.angle_gamma   90.00
#
_symmetry.space_group_name_H-M   'P 1'
#
loop_
_entity.id
_entity.type
_entity.pdbx_description
1 polymer ?
#
loop_
_entity_poly.entity_id
_entity_poly.type
_entity_poly.pdbx_seq_one_letter_code
_entity_poly.pdbx_strand_id
1 'polypeptide(L)'
;MSAPVRSDQPEPVTGEQALQDRHLARARSAYDRAVAACRAAGIEADRAEVVPTGPAARAANAVRLAARSIAERDGRAPDPAAAARCSRNAAAAAATAAQAARATAPGPLADTALQAALTASGAAAEAAGGRSPGRAEALTARAEATEESAVAAARGAGWTGAAPARP
;
A
#
# COMPACT_ATOMS: atom_id res chain seq x y z
N MET A 1 -15.29 15.01 -50.53
CA MET A 1 -15.75 15.33 -49.16
C MET A 1 -15.79 14.02 -48.39
N SER A 2 -14.75 13.73 -47.60
CA SER A 2 -14.69 12.53 -46.75
C SER A 2 -14.48 12.97 -45.30
N ALA A 3 -15.30 12.40 -44.43
CA ALA A 3 -15.55 12.84 -43.05
C ALA A 3 -14.32 12.82 -42.14
N PRO A 4 -14.27 13.65 -41.07
CA PRO A 4 -13.19 13.62 -40.10
C PRO A 4 -13.28 12.36 -39.24
N VAL A 5 -12.17 11.62 -39.16
CA VAL A 5 -11.96 10.53 -38.20
C VAL A 5 -12.02 11.14 -36.79
N ARG A 6 -12.98 10.69 -35.98
CA ARG A 6 -13.05 11.02 -34.56
C ARG A 6 -11.89 10.34 -33.82
N SER A 7 -10.96 11.14 -33.31
CA SER A 7 -9.79 10.70 -32.54
C SER A 7 -10.10 10.34 -31.07
N ASP A 8 -11.33 9.90 -30.75
CA ASP A 8 -11.75 9.57 -29.37
C ASP A 8 -11.40 8.12 -28.96
N GLN A 9 -10.36 7.52 -29.55
CA GLN A 9 -9.83 6.24 -29.09
C GLN A 9 -8.78 6.52 -28.02
N PRO A 10 -8.95 6.07 -26.76
CA PRO A 10 -7.89 6.17 -25.77
C PRO A 10 -6.66 5.43 -26.30
N GLU A 11 -5.53 6.12 -26.35
CA GLU A 11 -4.24 5.54 -26.75
C GLU A 11 -4.00 4.24 -25.97
N PRO A 12 -3.47 3.18 -26.62
CA PRO A 12 -3.17 1.93 -25.94
C PRO A 12 -2.23 2.20 -24.76
N VAL A 13 -2.62 1.74 -23.58
CA VAL A 13 -1.82 1.82 -22.35
C VAL A 13 -0.45 1.24 -22.66
N THR A 14 0.59 2.08 -22.66
CA THR A 14 1.96 1.63 -22.86
C THR A 14 2.35 0.65 -21.74
N GLY A 15 3.29 -0.25 -21.99
CA GLY A 15 3.74 -1.21 -20.97
C GLY A 15 4.19 -0.53 -19.66
N GLU A 16 4.67 0.71 -19.74
CA GLU A 16 5.03 1.52 -18.56
C GLU A 16 3.82 2.00 -17.78
N GLN A 17 2.77 2.48 -18.45
CA GLN A 17 1.55 2.89 -17.77
C GLN A 17 0.89 1.69 -17.07
N ALA A 18 0.87 0.52 -17.70
CA ALA A 18 0.33 -0.69 -17.09
C ALA A 18 1.10 -1.11 -15.82
N LEU A 19 2.44 -1.05 -15.86
CA LEU A 19 3.28 -1.33 -14.69
C LEU A 19 3.08 -0.28 -13.58
N GLN A 20 2.98 1.00 -13.96
CA GLN A 20 2.67 2.07 -13.02
C GLN A 20 1.33 1.82 -12.32
N ASP A 21 0.28 1.50 -13.08
CA ASP A 21 -1.08 1.30 -12.54
C ASP A 21 -1.12 0.13 -11.55
N ARG A 22 -0.45 -0.99 -11.86
CA ARG A 22 -0.29 -2.12 -10.94
C ARG A 22 0.40 -1.71 -9.63
N HIS A 23 1.48 -0.95 -9.73
CA HIS A 23 2.19 -0.47 -8.55
C HIS A 23 1.36 0.53 -7.72
N LEU A 24 0.64 1.44 -8.37
CA LEU A 24 -0.23 2.39 -7.67
C LEU A 24 -1.45 1.71 -7.04
N ALA A 25 -2.04 0.70 -7.69
CA ALA A 25 -3.10 -0.12 -7.12
C ALA A 25 -2.62 -0.84 -5.85
N ARG A 26 -1.43 -1.47 -5.91
CA ARG A 26 -0.82 -2.10 -4.74
C ARG A 26 -0.48 -1.09 -3.64
N ALA A 27 -0.01 0.12 -4.00
CA ALA A 27 0.24 1.17 -3.03
C ALA A 27 -1.04 1.61 -2.30
N ARG A 28 -2.16 1.75 -3.02
CA ARG A 28 -3.47 2.10 -2.46
C ARG A 28 -3.99 0.98 -1.53
N SER A 29 -3.89 -0.28 -1.94
CA SER A 29 -4.23 -1.44 -1.10
C SER A 29 -3.43 -1.44 0.22
N ALA A 30 -2.11 -1.28 0.14
CA ALA A 30 -1.25 -1.26 1.32
C ALA A 30 -1.56 -0.05 2.22
N TYR A 31 -1.85 1.11 1.64
CA TYR A 31 -2.29 2.29 2.36
C TYR A 31 -3.60 2.06 3.12
N ASP A 32 -4.62 1.50 2.47
CA ASP A 32 -5.91 1.22 3.11
C ASP A 32 -5.77 0.23 4.27
N ARG A 33 -4.92 -0.80 4.09
CA ARG A 33 -4.58 -1.74 5.15
C ARG A 33 -3.82 -1.07 6.31
N ALA A 34 -2.94 -0.12 6.03
CA ALA A 34 -2.24 0.66 7.05
C ALA A 34 -3.21 1.53 7.87
N VAL A 35 -4.16 2.20 7.20
CA VAL A 35 -5.23 2.97 7.84
C VAL A 35 -6.07 2.07 8.75
N ALA A 36 -6.48 0.91 8.25
CA ALA A 36 -7.28 -0.05 9.00
C ALA A 36 -6.55 -0.58 10.25
N ALA A 37 -5.27 -0.92 10.14
CA ALA A 37 -4.46 -1.33 11.30
C ALA A 37 -4.28 -0.18 12.32
N CYS A 38 -4.10 1.07 11.87
CA CYS A 38 -4.07 2.22 12.78
C CYS A 38 -5.40 2.37 13.54
N ARG A 39 -6.54 2.25 12.87
CA ARG A 39 -7.87 2.29 13.51
C ARG A 39 -8.04 1.15 14.53
N ALA A 40 -7.62 -0.07 14.19
CA ALA A 40 -7.65 -1.21 15.11
C ALA A 40 -6.77 -0.98 16.35
N ALA A 41 -5.70 -0.19 16.22
CA ALA A 41 -4.84 0.21 17.33
C ALA A 41 -5.35 1.45 18.11
N GLY A 42 -6.45 2.07 17.70
CA GLY A 42 -6.94 3.35 18.27
C GLY A 42 -6.05 4.55 17.95
N ILE A 43 -5.34 4.51 16.82
CA ILE A 43 -4.45 5.58 16.37
C ILE A 43 -5.19 6.45 15.35
N GLU A 44 -5.49 7.67 15.78
CA GLU A 44 -6.10 8.70 14.94
C GLU A 44 -5.07 9.44 14.08
N ALA A 45 -5.53 10.04 12.98
CA ALA A 45 -4.67 10.74 12.02
C ALA A 45 -3.97 11.97 12.62
N ASP A 46 -4.57 12.61 13.63
CA ASP A 46 -4.02 13.78 14.34
C ASP A 46 -2.79 13.44 15.21
N ARG A 47 -2.53 12.15 15.46
CA ARG A 47 -1.30 11.67 16.11
C ARG A 47 -0.06 11.76 15.22
N ALA A 48 -0.20 12.13 13.95
CA ALA A 48 0.93 12.27 13.04
C ALA A 48 1.78 13.49 13.39
N GLU A 49 2.93 13.26 14.01
CA GLU A 49 3.92 14.29 14.32
C GLU A 49 5.00 14.37 13.22
N VAL A 50 5.57 15.56 13.02
CA VAL A 50 6.70 15.76 12.11
C VAL A 50 7.92 14.95 12.55
N VAL A 51 8.19 14.93 13.87
CA VAL A 51 9.23 14.13 14.50
C VAL A 51 8.54 13.16 15.47
N PRO A 52 8.17 11.95 15.02
CA PRO A 52 7.41 11.03 15.85
C PRO A 52 8.25 10.46 16.98
N THR A 53 7.84 10.74 18.22
CA THR A 53 8.56 10.31 19.43
C THR A 53 8.10 8.95 19.98
N GLY A 54 6.93 8.46 19.56
CA GLY A 54 6.35 7.20 20.02
C GLY A 54 5.83 6.28 18.89
N PRO A 55 5.50 5.01 19.20
CA PRO A 55 5.01 4.05 18.20
C PRO A 55 3.74 4.50 17.47
N ALA A 56 2.78 5.10 18.20
CA ALA A 56 1.55 5.61 17.61
C ALA A 56 1.79 6.77 16.64
N ALA A 57 2.60 7.77 17.05
CA ALA A 57 2.96 8.90 16.21
C ALA A 57 3.75 8.45 14.95
N ARG A 58 4.60 7.42 15.10
CA ARG A 58 5.35 6.83 13.97
C ARG A 58 4.42 6.17 12.96
N ALA A 59 3.45 5.38 13.42
CA ALA A 59 2.47 4.73 12.55
C ALA A 59 1.61 5.78 11.82
N ALA A 60 1.07 6.77 12.53
CA ALA A 60 0.27 7.85 11.94
C ALA A 60 1.08 8.66 10.90
N ASN A 61 2.33 9.01 11.22
CA ASN A 61 3.20 9.73 10.29
C ASN A 61 3.57 8.88 9.06
N ALA A 62 3.80 7.57 9.21
CA ALA A 62 4.08 6.68 8.09
C ALA A 62 2.89 6.60 7.11
N VAL A 63 1.66 6.49 7.63
CA VAL A 63 0.43 6.52 6.83
C VAL A 63 0.29 7.85 6.08
N ARG A 64 0.53 8.98 6.75
CA ARG A 64 0.49 10.32 6.15
C ARG A 64 1.49 10.46 4.99
N LEU A 65 2.73 10.00 5.18
CA LEU A 65 3.76 10.04 4.13
C LEU A 65 3.42 9.13 2.94
N ALA A 66 2.86 7.94 3.20
CA ALA A 66 2.39 7.04 2.15
C ALA A 66 1.28 7.70 1.30
N ALA A 67 0.26 8.28 1.94
CA ALA A 67 -0.81 9.00 1.25
C ALA A 67 -0.27 10.11 0.34
N ARG A 68 0.64 10.94 0.87
CA ARG A 68 1.27 12.01 0.11
C ARG A 68 2.04 11.49 -1.10
N SER A 69 2.84 10.42 -0.93
CA SER A 69 3.63 9.86 -2.03
C SER A 69 2.77 9.31 -3.17
N ILE A 70 1.60 8.73 -2.85
CA ILE A 70 0.64 8.25 -3.85
C ILE A 70 0.01 9.43 -4.58
N ALA A 71 -0.46 10.46 -3.85
CA ALA A 71 -1.08 11.65 -4.44
C ALA A 71 -0.13 12.43 -5.35
N GLU A 72 1.17 12.48 -5.01
CA GLU A 72 2.19 13.14 -5.83
C GLU A 72 2.37 12.48 -7.21
N ARG A 73 1.79 11.30 -7.45
CA ARG A 73 1.82 10.60 -8.75
C ARG A 73 0.69 10.96 -9.70
N ASP A 74 -0.39 11.54 -9.20
CA ASP A 74 -1.49 11.96 -10.07
C ASP A 74 -1.03 13.04 -11.07
N GLY A 75 -1.42 12.88 -12.34
CA GLY A 75 -1.10 13.82 -13.42
C GLY A 75 0.37 13.83 -13.89
N ARG A 76 1.19 12.87 -13.46
CA ARG A 76 2.60 12.76 -13.88
C ARG A 76 2.77 11.78 -15.03
N ALA A 77 3.84 11.98 -15.82
CA ALA A 77 4.26 11.01 -16.82
C ALA A 77 4.52 9.62 -16.19
N PRO A 78 4.29 8.52 -16.94
CA PRO A 78 4.52 7.18 -16.43
C PRO A 78 5.94 6.98 -15.90
N ASP A 79 6.05 6.54 -14.65
CA ASP A 79 7.31 6.15 -14.02
C ASP A 79 7.07 4.93 -13.12
N PRO A 80 7.19 3.70 -13.68
CA PRO A 80 7.03 2.46 -12.92
C PRO A 80 7.96 2.37 -11.72
N ALA A 81 9.18 2.91 -11.80
CA ALA A 81 10.13 2.87 -10.71
C ALA A 81 9.68 3.76 -9.55
N ALA A 82 9.16 4.95 -9.83
CA ALA A 82 8.57 5.81 -8.80
C ALA A 82 7.30 5.19 -8.19
N ALA A 83 6.42 4.61 -9.01
CA ALA A 83 5.23 3.93 -8.53
C ALA A 83 5.57 2.72 -7.63
N ALA A 84 6.60 1.94 -8.00
CA ALA A 84 7.09 0.83 -7.18
C ALA A 84 7.63 1.33 -5.82
N ARG A 85 8.35 2.46 -5.80
CA ARG A 85 8.80 3.10 -4.53
C ARG A 85 7.63 3.56 -3.67
N CYS A 86 6.57 4.11 -4.26
CA CYS A 86 5.35 4.48 -3.53
C CYS A 86 4.71 3.23 -2.89
N SER A 87 4.60 2.14 -3.66
CA SER A 87 4.10 0.86 -3.15
C SER A 87 4.93 0.30 -2.00
N ARG A 88 6.26 0.33 -2.10
CA ARG A 88 7.16 -0.08 -1.02
C ARG A 88 6.95 0.76 0.24
N ASN A 89 6.85 2.08 0.10
CA ASN A 89 6.67 2.99 1.23
C ASN A 89 5.31 2.75 1.91
N ALA A 90 4.25 2.53 1.14
CA ALA A 90 2.93 2.18 1.67
C ALA A 90 2.92 0.82 2.38
N ALA A 91 3.59 -0.19 1.83
CA ALA A 91 3.72 -1.50 2.48
C ALA A 91 4.52 -1.43 3.80
N ALA A 92 5.57 -0.62 3.85
CA ALA A 92 6.34 -0.37 5.08
C ALA A 92 5.50 0.38 6.13
N ALA A 93 4.66 1.34 5.71
CA ALA A 93 3.70 1.99 6.60
C ALA A 93 2.67 0.98 7.15
N ALA A 94 2.18 0.08 6.31
CA ALA A 94 1.27 -0.98 6.73
C ALA A 94 1.90 -1.95 7.74
N ALA A 95 3.18 -2.31 7.57
CA ALA A 95 3.91 -3.11 8.55
C ALA A 95 4.08 -2.38 9.89
N THR A 96 4.38 -1.07 9.86
CA THR A 96 4.48 -0.24 11.08
C THR A 96 3.14 -0.14 11.80
N ALA A 97 2.04 0.05 11.07
CA ALA A 97 0.70 0.08 11.63
C ALA A 97 0.28 -1.29 12.20
N ALA A 98 0.63 -2.39 11.52
CA ALA A 98 0.38 -3.75 12.00
C ALA A 98 1.13 -4.05 13.31
N GLN A 99 2.35 -3.54 13.49
CA GLN A 99 3.07 -3.65 14.77
C GLN A 99 2.29 -2.97 15.91
N ALA A 100 1.74 -1.78 15.66
CA ALA A 100 0.93 -1.08 16.64
C ALA A 100 -0.38 -1.82 16.94
N ALA A 101 -1.11 -2.29 15.92
CA ALA A 101 -2.33 -3.07 16.10
C ALA A 101 -2.11 -4.35 16.90
N ARG A 102 -1.05 -5.10 16.57
CA ARG A 102 -0.64 -6.30 17.31
C ARG A 102 -0.21 -6.00 18.74
N ALA A 103 0.38 -4.84 19.01
CA ALA A 103 0.73 -4.43 20.37
C ALA A 103 -0.51 -4.11 21.22
N THR A 104 -1.55 -3.56 20.62
CA THR A 104 -2.83 -3.26 21.28
C THR A 104 -3.66 -4.52 21.53
N ALA A 105 -3.71 -5.44 20.57
CA ALA A 105 -4.49 -6.68 20.64
C ALA A 105 -3.64 -7.88 20.17
N PRO A 106 -2.79 -8.45 21.05
CA PRO A 106 -1.95 -9.58 20.70
C PRO A 106 -2.78 -10.88 20.52
N GLY A 107 -2.29 -11.76 19.66
CA GLY A 107 -2.89 -13.09 19.44
C GLY A 107 -2.45 -13.71 18.11
N PRO A 108 -2.72 -15.00 17.87
CA PRO A 108 -2.23 -15.73 16.70
C PRO A 108 -2.62 -15.10 15.35
N LEU A 109 -3.84 -14.54 15.26
CA LEU A 109 -4.33 -13.86 14.07
C LEU A 109 -3.61 -12.51 13.86
N ALA A 110 -3.35 -11.75 14.93
CA ALA A 110 -2.59 -10.51 14.87
C ALA A 110 -1.12 -10.74 14.52
N ASP A 111 -0.50 -11.81 15.04
CA ASP A 111 0.86 -12.20 14.70
C ASP A 111 0.97 -12.65 13.23
N THR A 112 -0.03 -13.40 12.73
CA THR A 112 -0.11 -13.79 11.31
C THR A 112 -0.27 -12.58 10.41
N ALA A 113 -1.14 -11.63 10.78
CA ALA A 113 -1.33 -10.39 10.02
C ALA A 113 -0.08 -9.51 10.00
N LEU A 114 0.65 -9.41 11.12
CA LEU A 114 1.95 -8.73 11.16
C LEU A 114 2.98 -9.43 10.26
N GLN A 115 3.09 -10.75 10.32
CA GLN A 115 4.05 -11.49 9.50
C GLN A 115 3.74 -11.35 8.00
N ALA A 116 2.47 -11.38 7.62
CA ALA A 116 2.05 -11.16 6.24
C ALA A 116 2.36 -9.72 5.78
N ALA A 117 2.15 -8.72 6.64
CA ALA A 117 2.50 -7.33 6.36
C ALA A 117 4.02 -7.13 6.15
N LEU A 118 4.86 -7.75 6.98
CA LEU A 118 6.32 -7.72 6.83
C LEU A 118 6.75 -8.40 5.52
N THR A 119 6.13 -9.53 5.18
CA THR A 119 6.40 -10.26 3.93
C THR A 119 6.05 -9.42 2.70
N ALA A 120 4.87 -8.78 2.69
CA ALA A 120 4.46 -7.87 1.62
C ALA A 120 5.40 -6.67 1.51
N SER A 121 5.85 -6.10 2.63
CA SER A 121 6.83 -5.01 2.65
C SER A 121 8.18 -5.44 2.04
N GLY A 122 8.64 -6.65 2.32
CA GLY A 122 9.86 -7.22 1.74
C GLY A 122 9.74 -7.41 0.22
N ALA A 123 8.66 -8.04 -0.25
CA ALA A 123 8.43 -8.25 -1.67
C ALA A 123 8.28 -6.93 -2.46
N ALA A 124 7.61 -5.93 -1.87
CA ALA A 124 7.51 -4.60 -2.47
C ALA A 124 8.88 -3.90 -2.54
N ALA A 125 9.77 -4.10 -1.56
CA ALA A 125 11.12 -3.57 -1.58
C ALA A 125 11.97 -4.21 -2.68
N GLU A 126 11.86 -5.52 -2.89
CA GLU A 126 12.51 -6.21 -4.00
C GLU A 126 12.01 -5.67 -5.35
N ALA A 127 10.70 -5.54 -5.54
CA ALA A 127 10.11 -5.02 -6.78
C ALA A 127 10.51 -3.56 -7.07
N ALA A 128 10.71 -2.75 -6.04
CA ALA A 128 11.17 -1.36 -6.16
C ALA A 128 12.69 -1.21 -6.27
N GLY A 129 13.45 -2.30 -6.14
CA GLY A 129 14.91 -2.31 -6.15
C GLY A 129 15.53 -3.00 -7.38
N GLY A 130 16.82 -3.30 -7.28
CA GLY A 130 17.56 -4.05 -8.29
C GLY A 130 17.90 -3.26 -9.56
N ARG A 131 18.25 -4.00 -10.64
CA ARG A 131 18.69 -3.44 -11.93
C ARG A 131 17.55 -2.96 -12.83
N SER A 132 16.31 -3.38 -12.54
CA SER A 132 15.11 -3.00 -13.30
C SER A 132 13.94 -2.63 -12.36
N PRO A 133 14.06 -1.54 -11.58
CA PRO A 133 13.06 -1.16 -10.59
C PRO A 133 11.68 -0.97 -11.22
N GLY A 134 10.68 -1.65 -10.66
CA GLY A 134 9.29 -1.58 -11.14
C GLY A 134 9.03 -2.17 -12.52
N ARG A 135 9.98 -2.95 -13.07
CA ARG A 135 9.86 -3.55 -14.42
C ARG A 135 10.06 -5.06 -14.46
N ALA A 136 10.55 -5.65 -13.37
CA ALA A 136 10.66 -7.09 -13.26
C ALA A 136 9.28 -7.71 -13.01
N GLU A 137 8.72 -8.38 -14.01
CA GLU A 137 7.38 -8.97 -13.96
C GLU A 137 7.23 -9.97 -12.79
N ALA A 138 8.19 -10.90 -12.64
CA ALA A 138 8.15 -11.91 -11.58
C ALA A 138 8.18 -11.28 -10.17
N LEU A 139 8.94 -10.21 -9.96
CA LEU A 139 8.97 -9.50 -8.68
C LEU A 139 7.67 -8.72 -8.45
N THR A 140 7.09 -8.17 -9.52
CA THR A 140 5.81 -7.46 -9.47
C THR A 140 4.67 -8.40 -9.07
N ALA A 141 4.56 -9.56 -9.73
CA ALA A 141 3.57 -10.58 -9.42
C ALA A 141 3.74 -11.15 -7.99
N ARG A 142 4.98 -11.38 -7.54
CA ARG A 142 5.25 -11.80 -6.16
C ARG A 142 4.78 -10.75 -5.15
N ALA A 143 5.03 -9.47 -5.42
CA ALA A 143 4.58 -8.38 -4.55
C ALA A 143 3.04 -8.25 -4.52
N GLU A 144 2.36 -8.56 -5.62
CA GLU A 144 0.89 -8.60 -5.67
C GLU A 144 0.33 -9.75 -4.83
N ALA A 145 0.81 -10.99 -5.03
CA ALA A 145 0.34 -12.15 -4.27
C ALA A 145 0.57 -12.02 -2.75
N THR A 146 1.68 -11.40 -2.35
CA THR A 146 1.97 -11.15 -0.93
C THR A 146 1.10 -10.03 -0.35
N GLU A 147 0.76 -8.99 -1.13
CA GLU A 147 -0.20 -7.98 -0.70
C GLU A 147 -1.61 -8.58 -0.53
N GLU A 148 -2.07 -9.42 -1.46
CA GLU A 148 -3.35 -10.13 -1.33
C GLU A 148 -3.40 -10.98 -0.05
N SER A 149 -2.33 -11.72 0.23
CA SER A 149 -2.18 -12.50 1.46
C SER A 149 -2.21 -11.62 2.72
N ALA A 150 -1.55 -10.45 2.68
CA ALA A 150 -1.55 -9.50 3.79
C ALA A 150 -2.93 -8.87 4.03
N VAL A 151 -3.69 -8.59 2.97
CA VAL A 151 -5.09 -8.15 3.07
C VAL A 151 -5.96 -9.23 3.70
N ALA A 152 -5.83 -10.49 3.26
CA ALA A 152 -6.58 -11.61 3.83
C ALA A 152 -6.26 -11.81 5.33
N ALA A 153 -4.98 -11.73 5.71
CA ALA A 153 -4.57 -11.86 7.09
C ALA A 153 -5.08 -10.70 7.97
N ALA A 154 -5.04 -9.46 7.47
CA ALA A 154 -5.61 -8.30 8.17
C ALA A 154 -7.13 -8.42 8.37
N ARG A 155 -7.85 -9.01 7.41
CA ARG A 155 -9.28 -9.33 7.56
C ARG A 155 -9.50 -10.39 8.64
N GLY A 156 -8.69 -11.46 8.61
CA GLY A 156 -8.72 -12.51 9.64
C GLY A 156 -8.45 -11.99 11.04
N ALA A 157 -7.58 -10.98 11.19
CA ALA A 157 -7.33 -10.30 12.46
C ALA A 157 -8.41 -9.26 12.86
N GLY A 158 -9.44 -9.07 12.04
CA GLY A 158 -10.52 -8.11 12.30
C GLY A 158 -10.13 -6.64 12.10
N TRP A 159 -8.99 -6.34 11.47
CA TRP A 159 -8.54 -4.96 11.25
C TRP A 159 -9.28 -4.31 10.08
N THR A 160 -9.55 -5.10 9.03
CA THR A 160 -10.22 -4.67 7.81
C THR A 160 -11.61 -5.31 7.72
N GLY A 161 -12.60 -4.69 8.36
CA GLY A 161 -14.00 -5.11 8.31
C GLY A 161 -14.94 -3.96 8.66
N ALA A 162 -16.19 -4.00 8.19
CA ALA A 162 -17.22 -3.12 8.71
C ALA A 162 -17.35 -3.38 10.22
N ALA A 163 -17.41 -2.32 11.02
CA ALA A 163 -17.66 -2.45 12.46
C ALA A 163 -18.89 -3.35 12.68
N PRO A 164 -18.88 -4.28 13.65
CA PRO A 164 -20.10 -5.01 13.98
C PRO A 164 -21.18 -3.97 14.31
N ALA A 165 -22.33 -4.07 13.64
CA ALA A 165 -23.50 -3.29 14.00
C ALA A 165 -23.73 -3.52 15.50
N ARG A 166 -23.66 -2.44 16.29
CA ARG A 166 -24.03 -2.52 17.71
C ARG A 166 -25.50 -2.95 17.77
N PRO A 167 -25.86 -3.89 18.66
CA PRO A 167 -27.25 -4.27 18.89
C PRO A 167 -28.09 -3.09 19.37
#